data_AF-A0A5J9VGG1-F1
#
_entry.id   AF-A0A5J9VGG1-F1
#
_cell.length_a   1.000
_cell.length_b   1.000
_cell.length_c   1.000
_cell.angle_alpha   90.00
_cell.angle_beta   90.00
_cell.angle_gamma   90.00
#
_symmetry.space_group_name_H-M   'P 1'
#
loop_
_entity.id
_entity.type
_entity.pdbx_description
1 polymer ?
#
loop_
_entity_poly.entity_id
_entity_poly.type
_entity_poly.pdbx_seq_one_letter_code
_entity_poly.pdbx_strand_id
1 'polypeptide(L)'
;MTVPRPSRRLGSSSPPATLLLRLLLLAGAADAAPPLVGVSPQDAAYFAPQVIACRDGSGYFPKNRLNDGYCDCADGTDEPGTSACPEGKFYCRNVGDIPRVLFSSFVNDKICDCCDGSDEYESGIHCQNTCRNIKGFAQADDGSSELSANRLDVSNGSWLAEKYFQIDA
;
A
#
# COMPACT_ATOMS: atom_id res chain seq x y z
N MET A 1 60.53 -60.95 9.43
CA MET A 1 59.86 -62.15 9.99
C MET A 1 58.37 -61.86 10.02
N THR A 2 57.62 -62.52 9.15
CA THR A 2 56.18 -62.35 8.90
C THR A 2 55.38 -63.28 9.82
N VAL A 3 54.36 -62.75 10.48
CA VAL A 3 53.44 -63.47 11.40
C VAL A 3 52.01 -63.06 11.03
N PRO A 4 51.01 -63.98 11.11
CA PRO A 4 49.96 -64.08 10.10
C PRO A 4 48.67 -63.28 10.40
N ARG A 5 47.84 -63.16 9.35
CA ARG A 5 46.45 -62.67 9.37
C ARG A 5 45.55 -63.52 10.29
N PRO A 6 44.65 -62.88 11.05
CA PRO A 6 43.37 -63.47 11.41
C PRO A 6 42.23 -63.01 10.48
N SER A 7 41.25 -63.89 10.33
CA SER A 7 40.12 -63.83 9.39
C SER A 7 38.82 -63.46 10.11
N ARG A 8 37.99 -62.68 9.42
CA ARG A 8 36.53 -62.49 9.55
C ARG A 8 35.97 -61.89 10.86
N ARG A 9 35.11 -60.88 10.67
CA ARG A 9 33.65 -61.01 10.82
C ARG A 9 32.96 -59.91 10.00
N LEU A 10 32.11 -60.31 9.05
CA LEU A 10 31.12 -59.42 8.45
C LEU A 10 30.06 -59.13 9.51
N GLY A 11 30.03 -57.90 10.01
CA GLY A 11 28.89 -57.37 10.76
C GLY A 11 27.84 -56.87 9.79
N SER A 12 26.75 -57.63 9.67
CA SER A 12 25.51 -57.17 9.08
C SER A 12 24.81 -56.28 10.09
N SER A 13 24.70 -54.99 9.80
CA SER A 13 23.80 -54.09 10.52
C SER A 13 22.91 -53.39 9.49
N SER A 14 21.72 -53.95 9.30
CA SER A 14 20.59 -53.29 8.65
C SER A 14 20.15 -52.09 9.50
N PRO A 15 20.19 -50.84 9.01
CA PRO A 15 19.40 -49.79 9.62
C PRO A 15 17.92 -50.01 9.28
N PRO A 16 17.01 -49.73 10.24
CA PRO A 16 15.57 -49.94 10.09
C PRO A 16 15.01 -49.05 8.99
N ALA A 17 14.03 -49.61 8.28
CA ALA A 17 13.16 -48.90 7.35
C ALA A 17 12.32 -47.86 8.11
N THR A 18 12.89 -46.68 8.37
CA THR A 18 12.19 -45.50 8.89
C THR A 18 12.76 -44.25 8.26
N LEU A 19 12.42 -43.99 7.00
CA LEU A 19 12.52 -42.63 6.45
C LEU A 19 11.58 -42.44 5.25
N LEU A 20 10.31 -42.81 5.42
CA LEU A 20 9.26 -42.34 4.52
C LEU A 20 8.70 -41.01 5.06
N LEU A 21 8.65 -40.05 4.15
CA LEU A 21 7.88 -38.80 4.19
C LEU A 21 8.51 -37.60 4.92
N ARG A 22 9.64 -37.11 4.38
CA ARG A 22 9.88 -35.66 4.38
C ARG A 22 8.99 -35.02 3.31
N LEU A 23 7.75 -34.72 3.70
CA LEU A 23 6.85 -33.89 2.92
C LEU A 23 7.50 -32.50 2.81
N LEU A 24 8.12 -32.22 1.66
CA LEU A 24 8.59 -30.88 1.30
C LEU A 24 7.35 -30.00 1.12
N LEU A 25 6.96 -29.28 2.18
CA LEU A 25 6.12 -28.10 2.05
C LEU A 25 6.95 -27.04 1.31
N LEU A 26 6.84 -27.03 -0.02
CA LEU A 26 7.11 -25.85 -0.82
C LEU A 26 5.99 -24.85 -0.51
N ALA A 27 6.12 -24.14 0.61
CA ALA A 27 5.37 -22.93 0.83
C ALA A 27 5.84 -21.92 -0.22
N GLY A 28 5.06 -21.76 -1.30
CA GLY A 28 5.26 -20.65 -2.22
C GLY A 28 5.05 -19.36 -1.43
N ALA A 29 6.09 -18.54 -1.32
CA ALA A 29 5.90 -17.15 -0.94
C ALA A 29 5.07 -16.52 -2.06
N ALA A 30 3.83 -16.11 -1.75
CA ALA A 30 3.11 -15.21 -2.64
C ALA A 30 3.91 -13.91 -2.65
N ASP A 31 4.68 -13.68 -3.72
CA ASP A 31 5.35 -12.42 -3.96
C ASP A 31 4.25 -11.39 -4.19
N ALA A 32 3.90 -10.65 -3.12
CA ALA A 32 2.94 -9.58 -3.23
C ALA A 32 3.61 -8.51 -4.10
N ALA A 33 3.04 -8.27 -5.28
CA ALA A 33 3.52 -7.21 -6.16
C ALA A 33 3.66 -5.91 -5.35
N PRO A 34 4.74 -5.14 -5.58
CA PRO A 34 4.93 -3.87 -4.90
C PRO A 34 3.65 -3.01 -5.00
N PRO A 35 3.28 -2.29 -3.93
CA PRO A 35 2.12 -1.40 -3.98
C PRO A 35 2.26 -0.41 -5.13
N LEU A 36 1.19 -0.22 -5.89
CA LEU A 36 1.13 0.78 -6.95
C LEU A 36 1.22 2.19 -6.34
N VAL A 37 2.08 3.03 -6.91
CA VAL A 37 2.26 4.42 -6.51
C VAL A 37 0.96 5.19 -6.73
N GLY A 38 0.57 5.98 -5.73
CA GLY A 38 -0.63 6.81 -5.76
C GLY A 38 -1.97 6.06 -5.72
N VAL A 39 -1.96 4.72 -5.60
CA VAL A 39 -3.17 3.89 -5.55
C VAL A 39 -3.50 3.51 -4.11
N SER A 40 -4.76 3.73 -3.73
CA SER A 40 -5.33 3.26 -2.47
C SER A 40 -5.26 1.72 -2.37
N PRO A 41 -4.91 1.13 -1.22
CA PRO A 41 -4.90 -0.32 -1.05
C PRO A 41 -6.23 -0.99 -1.43
N GLN A 42 -7.35 -0.31 -1.21
CA GLN A 42 -8.69 -0.80 -1.56
C GLN A 42 -8.91 -0.87 -3.08
N ASP A 43 -8.21 -0.04 -3.85
CA ASP A 43 -8.32 0.02 -5.31
C ASP A 43 -7.27 -0.85 -6.02
N ALA A 44 -6.35 -1.49 -5.30
CA ALA A 44 -5.28 -2.30 -5.92
C ALA A 44 -5.81 -3.39 -6.86
N ALA A 45 -6.95 -4.03 -6.50
CA ALA A 45 -7.59 -5.05 -7.32
C ALA A 45 -8.17 -4.49 -8.62
N TYR A 46 -8.61 -3.22 -8.64
CA TYR A 46 -9.13 -2.56 -9.84
C TYR A 46 -8.06 -2.47 -10.93
N PHE A 47 -6.82 -2.18 -10.53
CA PHE A 47 -5.69 -2.05 -11.43
C PHE A 47 -4.98 -3.37 -11.76
N ALA A 48 -5.42 -4.51 -11.21
CA ALA A 48 -4.77 -5.80 -11.44
C ALA A 48 -4.83 -6.34 -12.89
N PRO A 49 -5.90 -6.13 -13.68
CA PRO A 49 -6.01 -6.64 -15.04
C PRO A 49 -4.97 -6.06 -16.03
N GLN A 50 -4.77 -6.76 -17.17
CA GLN A 50 -3.88 -6.29 -18.25
C GLN A 50 -4.48 -5.16 -19.10
N VAL A 51 -5.81 -5.04 -19.10
CA VAL A 51 -6.56 -3.96 -19.72
C VAL A 51 -7.50 -3.42 -18.66
N ILE A 52 -7.42 -2.13 -18.39
CA ILE A 52 -8.12 -1.45 -17.30
C ILE A 52 -9.11 -0.47 -17.94
N ALA A 53 -10.32 -0.41 -17.40
CA ALA A 53 -11.31 0.57 -17.84
C ALA A 53 -11.00 1.94 -17.20
N CYS A 54 -11.33 3.03 -17.87
CA CYS A 54 -11.48 4.32 -17.18
C CYS A 54 -12.76 4.28 -16.31
N ARG A 55 -12.76 4.86 -15.10
CA ARG A 55 -13.92 4.75 -14.19
C ARG A 55 -15.12 5.55 -14.68
N ASP A 56 -14.88 6.63 -15.42
CA ASP A 56 -15.90 7.43 -16.11
C ASP A 56 -16.52 6.74 -17.33
N GLY A 57 -15.97 5.59 -17.75
CA GLY A 57 -16.42 4.86 -18.94
C GLY A 57 -15.96 5.46 -20.27
N SER A 58 -15.02 6.42 -20.27
CA SER A 58 -14.49 7.07 -21.47
C SER A 58 -13.70 6.11 -22.38
N GLY A 59 -13.21 5.00 -21.85
CA GLY A 59 -12.47 4.00 -22.62
C GLY A 59 -11.77 2.96 -21.77
N TYR A 60 -10.70 2.40 -22.34
CA TYR A 60 -9.84 1.40 -21.72
C TYR A 60 -8.40 1.66 -22.10
N PHE A 61 -7.47 1.32 -21.22
CA PHE A 61 -6.04 1.43 -21.45
C PHE A 61 -5.32 0.13 -21.04
N PRO A 62 -4.23 -0.24 -21.74
CA PRO A 62 -3.41 -1.38 -21.35
C PRO A 62 -2.55 -1.06 -20.13
N LYS A 63 -2.19 -2.09 -19.35
CA LYS A 63 -1.47 -1.96 -18.07
C LYS A 63 -0.13 -1.20 -18.15
N ASN A 64 0.51 -1.18 -19.31
CA ASN A 64 1.76 -0.45 -19.54
C ASN A 64 1.59 1.07 -19.68
N ARG A 65 0.35 1.56 -19.77
CA ARG A 65 0.00 2.98 -19.73
C ARG A 65 -0.49 3.45 -18.36
N LEU A 66 -0.45 2.58 -17.36
CA LEU A 66 -0.73 2.98 -15.99
C LEU A 66 0.49 3.70 -15.42
N ASN A 67 0.33 4.97 -15.01
CA ASN A 67 1.41 5.83 -14.52
C ASN A 67 2.55 5.98 -15.52
N ASP A 68 2.24 6.16 -16.81
CA ASP A 68 3.25 6.39 -17.85
C ASP A 68 3.53 7.89 -18.10
N GLY A 69 2.84 8.77 -17.37
CA GLY A 69 2.99 10.21 -17.47
C GLY A 69 2.18 10.84 -18.62
N TYR A 70 1.26 10.09 -19.23
CA TYR A 70 0.35 10.59 -20.26
C TYR A 70 -1.10 10.36 -19.86
N CYS A 71 -1.96 11.36 -20.09
CA CYS A 71 -3.37 11.28 -19.70
C CYS A 71 -4.25 10.67 -20.81
N ASP A 72 -4.61 9.40 -20.66
CA ASP A 72 -5.50 8.64 -21.54
C ASP A 72 -6.97 8.64 -21.07
N CYS A 73 -7.24 8.68 -19.77
CA CYS A 73 -8.60 8.73 -19.23
C CYS A 73 -8.98 10.16 -18.84
N ALA A 74 -10.20 10.60 -19.19
CA ALA A 74 -10.65 11.95 -18.85
C ALA A 74 -10.81 12.17 -17.33
N ASP A 75 -11.08 11.10 -16.57
CA ASP A 75 -11.12 11.11 -15.10
C ASP A 75 -9.75 10.89 -14.41
N GLY A 76 -8.68 10.69 -15.19
CA GLY A 76 -7.34 10.42 -14.69
C GLY A 76 -7.13 9.06 -14.01
N THR A 77 -7.99 8.07 -14.28
CA THR A 77 -7.87 6.72 -13.73
C THR A 77 -6.51 6.07 -14.04
N ASP A 78 -5.92 6.38 -15.20
CA ASP A 78 -4.66 5.84 -15.69
C ASP A 78 -3.42 6.46 -15.04
N GLU A 79 -3.54 7.62 -14.40
CA GLU A 79 -2.40 8.34 -13.81
C GLU A 79 -2.57 8.60 -12.29
N PRO A 80 -2.88 7.59 -11.46
CA PRO A 80 -3.01 7.78 -10.01
C PRO A 80 -1.69 8.16 -9.32
N GLY A 81 -0.55 7.84 -9.93
CA GLY A 81 0.79 8.03 -9.40
C GLY A 81 1.57 9.19 -10.01
N THR A 82 1.02 9.95 -10.96
CA THR A 82 1.71 11.06 -11.64
C THR A 82 0.86 12.33 -11.63
N SER A 83 1.42 13.42 -12.17
CA SER A 83 0.75 14.71 -12.34
C SER A 83 0.13 14.92 -13.74
N ALA A 84 0.06 13.87 -14.57
CA ALA A 84 -0.28 14.00 -15.99
C ALA A 84 -1.77 14.34 -16.26
N CYS A 85 -2.68 13.89 -15.39
CA CYS A 85 -4.12 14.12 -15.58
C CYS A 85 -4.66 15.21 -14.66
N PRO A 86 -5.42 16.21 -15.17
CA PRO A 86 -5.93 17.33 -14.37
C PRO A 86 -6.97 16.91 -13.31
N GLU A 87 -7.78 15.89 -13.60
CA GLU A 87 -8.76 15.33 -12.66
C GLU A 87 -8.17 14.20 -11.78
N GLY A 88 -6.88 13.89 -11.98
CA GLY A 88 -6.17 12.83 -11.29
C GLY A 88 -6.05 13.06 -9.79
N LYS A 89 -5.99 11.96 -9.04
CA LYS A 89 -5.87 11.97 -7.58
C LYS A 89 -4.78 11.02 -7.13
N PHE A 90 -3.95 11.49 -6.21
CA PHE A 90 -2.85 10.73 -5.64
C PHE A 90 -3.15 10.30 -4.21
N TYR A 91 -2.99 9.02 -3.91
CA TYR A 91 -3.19 8.49 -2.56
C TYR A 91 -1.88 8.43 -1.76
N CYS A 92 -1.74 9.30 -0.75
CA CYS A 92 -0.69 9.16 0.26
C CYS A 92 -1.08 8.05 1.25
N ARG A 93 -0.22 7.03 1.36
CA ARG A 93 -0.49 5.91 2.27
C ARG A 93 -0.34 6.31 3.73
N ASN A 94 0.64 7.18 4.03
CA ASN A 94 1.00 7.66 5.36
C ASN A 94 1.00 6.55 6.40
N VAL A 95 1.77 5.48 6.16
CA VAL A 95 1.76 4.29 7.03
C VAL A 95 2.00 4.69 8.47
N GLY A 96 1.07 4.33 9.35
CA GLY A 96 1.11 4.66 10.76
C GLY A 96 0.35 5.94 11.11
N ASP A 97 -0.01 6.79 10.15
CA ASP A 97 -0.81 8.02 10.31
C ASP A 97 -2.10 7.93 9.48
N ILE A 98 -2.82 9.05 9.33
CA ILE A 98 -4.05 9.14 8.57
C ILE A 98 -3.73 9.22 7.07
N PRO A 99 -4.26 8.32 6.23
CA PRO A 99 -4.14 8.42 4.78
C PRO A 99 -4.82 9.68 4.24
N ARG A 100 -4.33 10.22 3.13
CA ARG A 100 -4.88 11.42 2.47
C ARG A 100 -4.81 11.26 0.97
N VAL A 101 -5.68 12.02 0.30
CA VAL A 101 -5.75 12.10 -1.15
C VAL A 101 -5.40 13.53 -1.55
N LEU A 102 -4.48 13.66 -2.50
CA LEU A 102 -4.05 14.93 -3.08
C LEU A 102 -4.56 15.02 -4.52
N PHE A 103 -4.61 16.25 -5.06
CA PHE A 103 -4.72 16.43 -6.50
C PHE A 103 -3.41 16.04 -7.18
N SER A 104 -3.49 15.52 -8.40
CA SER A 104 -2.34 15.13 -9.21
C SER A 104 -1.31 16.26 -9.37
N SER A 105 -1.74 17.52 -9.36
CA SER A 105 -0.86 18.70 -9.47
C SER A 105 0.17 18.83 -8.35
N PHE A 106 -0.03 18.16 -7.21
CA PHE A 106 0.89 18.14 -6.07
C PHE A 106 1.88 16.97 -6.14
N VAL A 107 1.86 16.19 -7.22
CA VAL A 107 2.79 15.08 -7.40
C VAL A 107 4.02 15.58 -8.15
N ASN A 108 5.20 15.40 -7.55
CA ASN A 108 6.49 15.83 -8.08
C ASN A 108 6.56 17.35 -8.35
N ASP A 109 5.91 18.17 -7.53
CA ASP A 109 5.81 19.62 -7.68
C ASP A 109 6.87 20.40 -6.87
N LYS A 110 7.77 19.69 -6.17
CA LYS A 110 8.82 20.23 -5.28
C LYS A 110 8.32 20.64 -3.90
N ILE A 111 7.13 20.23 -3.49
CA ILE A 111 6.56 20.49 -2.18
C ILE A 111 6.24 19.14 -1.50
N CYS A 112 6.54 19.02 -0.21
CA CYS A 112 6.25 17.80 0.54
C CYS A 112 4.84 17.88 1.13
N ASP A 113 3.85 17.36 0.42
CA ASP A 113 2.44 17.33 0.82
C ASP A 113 2.05 16.05 1.54
N CYS A 114 2.58 14.88 1.17
CA CYS A 114 2.40 13.66 1.97
C CYS A 114 3.37 13.65 3.17
N CYS A 115 2.96 13.13 4.35
CA CYS A 115 3.89 13.06 5.49
C CYS A 115 4.93 11.98 5.27
N ASP A 116 4.60 10.95 4.50
CA ASP A 116 5.55 9.92 4.13
C ASP A 116 6.46 10.35 2.97
N GLY A 117 6.23 11.54 2.40
CA GLY A 117 6.98 12.11 1.27
C GLY A 117 6.79 11.37 -0.05
N SER A 118 5.76 10.51 -0.15
CA SER A 118 5.55 9.63 -1.30
C SER A 118 5.12 10.33 -2.58
N ASP A 119 4.68 11.58 -2.49
CA ASP A 119 4.33 12.49 -3.57
C ASP A 119 5.54 12.99 -4.37
N GLU A 120 6.73 13.02 -3.76
CA GLU A 120 7.96 13.61 -4.33
C GLU A 120 9.02 12.54 -4.62
N TYR A 121 8.69 11.57 -5.47
CA TYR A 121 9.54 10.39 -5.72
C TYR A 121 10.52 10.56 -6.91
N GLU A 122 10.24 11.47 -7.84
CA GLU A 122 11.08 11.74 -9.03
C GLU A 122 11.37 13.24 -9.23
N SER A 123 10.65 14.08 -8.52
CA SER A 123 11.06 15.45 -8.28
C SER A 123 12.36 15.43 -7.45
N GLY A 124 13.57 15.67 -7.95
CA GLY A 124 14.83 15.57 -7.17
C GLY A 124 15.06 16.32 -5.82
N ILE A 125 14.04 16.58 -5.00
CA ILE A 125 14.12 16.88 -3.56
C ILE A 125 13.96 15.59 -2.74
N HIS A 126 14.27 15.64 -1.44
CA HIS A 126 14.09 14.50 -0.53
C HIS A 126 13.15 14.87 0.61
N CYS A 127 11.90 14.41 0.55
CA CYS A 127 10.92 14.59 1.62
C CYS A 127 11.17 13.58 2.76
N GLN A 128 11.32 14.09 3.98
CA GLN A 128 11.49 13.24 5.18
C GLN A 128 10.13 12.72 5.66
N ASN A 129 10.11 11.50 6.19
CA ASN A 129 8.89 10.95 6.78
C ASN A 129 8.58 11.66 8.12
N THR A 130 7.45 12.35 8.17
CA THR A 130 6.94 13.12 9.32
C THR A 130 5.63 12.56 9.88
N CYS A 131 5.24 11.36 9.47
CA CYS A 131 3.99 10.73 9.90
C CYS A 131 4.00 10.44 11.41
N ARG A 132 2.92 10.81 12.10
CA ARG A 132 2.91 10.91 13.56
C ARG A 132 2.58 9.63 14.32
N ASN A 133 2.49 8.48 13.64
CA ASN A 133 2.12 7.20 14.25
C ASN A 133 0.89 7.34 15.19
N ILE A 134 -0.34 7.45 14.66
CA ILE A 134 -1.60 7.65 15.42
C ILE A 134 -1.85 6.61 16.54
N LYS A 135 -1.11 5.51 16.57
CA LYS A 135 -1.07 4.59 17.72
C LYS A 135 -0.51 5.22 19.00
N GLY A 136 0.28 6.29 18.90
CA GLY A 136 0.88 7.01 20.05
C GLY A 136 -0.03 8.05 20.69
N PHE A 137 -1.13 8.47 20.03
CA PHE A 137 -2.06 9.46 20.59
C PHE A 137 -3.12 8.85 21.51
N ALA A 138 -3.29 7.53 21.51
CA ALA A 138 -4.15 6.86 22.49
C ALA A 138 -3.52 6.73 23.89
N GLN A 139 -2.28 7.23 24.07
CA GLN A 139 -1.48 6.99 25.28
C GLN A 139 -0.65 8.22 25.70
N ALA A 140 -1.17 9.42 25.45
CA ALA A 140 -0.63 10.67 25.98
C ALA A 140 -1.70 11.58 26.62
N ASP A 141 -2.88 11.04 26.94
CA ASP A 141 -3.87 11.71 27.78
C ASP A 141 -3.90 11.06 29.17
N ASP A 142 -2.85 11.29 29.97
CA ASP A 142 -2.90 11.24 31.43
C ASP A 142 -3.01 12.68 31.95
N GLY A 143 -4.06 12.94 32.72
CA GLY A 143 -4.67 14.27 32.87
C GLY A 143 -3.89 15.29 33.70
N SER A 144 -4.05 16.57 33.35
CA SER A 144 -4.64 17.58 34.26
C SER A 144 -4.65 18.98 33.60
N SER A 145 -5.83 19.52 33.33
CA SER A 145 -6.27 20.81 33.88
C SER A 145 -7.65 21.14 33.32
N GLU A 146 -8.64 21.16 34.21
CA GLU A 146 -10.01 21.57 33.96
C GLU A 146 -10.09 22.97 33.32
N LEU A 147 -10.91 23.10 32.29
CA LEU A 147 -11.80 24.25 32.10
C LEU A 147 -13.04 23.75 31.34
N SER A 148 -14.11 23.65 32.12
CA SER A 148 -15.47 23.26 31.76
C SER A 148 -16.07 24.12 30.66
N ALA A 149 -16.75 23.50 29.68
CA ALA A 149 -18.20 23.65 29.48
C ALA A 149 -18.66 22.98 28.17
N ASN A 150 -19.81 22.28 28.27
CA ASN A 150 -20.68 21.79 27.22
C ASN A 150 -20.29 20.49 26.50
N ARG A 151 -20.61 19.40 27.21
CA ARG A 151 -21.15 18.16 26.66
C ARG A 151 -22.29 18.46 25.66
N LEU A 152 -22.07 18.17 24.37
CA LEU A 152 -23.13 17.97 23.39
C LEU A 152 -23.16 16.49 23.02
N ASP A 153 -24.10 15.77 23.62
CA ASP A 153 -24.46 14.41 23.23
C ASP A 153 -25.10 14.45 21.83
N VAL A 154 -24.36 14.07 20.78
CA VAL A 154 -24.95 13.86 19.45
C VAL A 154 -25.37 12.40 19.33
N SER A 155 -26.45 12.07 20.05
CA SER A 155 -27.33 10.96 19.67
C SER A 155 -28.41 11.52 18.74
N ASN A 156 -28.10 11.61 17.45
CA ASN A 156 -29.11 11.51 16.38
C ASN A 156 -28.40 11.43 15.03
N GLY A 157 -28.42 10.23 14.45
CA GLY A 157 -28.08 10.05 13.05
C GLY A 157 -29.04 10.83 12.17
N SER A 158 -28.49 11.60 11.23
CA SER A 158 -29.22 12.12 10.08
C SER A 158 -28.22 12.40 8.98
N TRP A 159 -28.22 11.51 7.99
CA TRP A 159 -27.61 11.71 6.69
C TRP A 159 -28.25 12.92 6.02
N LEU A 160 -27.46 13.91 5.63
CA LEU A 160 -27.82 14.84 4.56
C LEU A 160 -26.61 15.00 3.65
N ALA A 161 -26.62 14.18 2.60
CA ALA A 161 -26.13 14.57 1.30
C ALA A 161 -26.94 15.78 0.79
N GLU A 162 -26.43 16.38 -0.28
CA GLU A 162 -26.92 17.60 -0.94
C GLU A 162 -26.71 18.90 -0.17
N LYS A 163 -25.78 19.73 -0.69
CA LYS A 163 -26.13 20.91 -1.50
C LYS A 163 -25.04 21.98 -1.39
N TYR A 164 -24.18 22.09 -2.41
CA TYR A 164 -23.60 23.39 -2.79
C TYR A 164 -23.16 23.35 -4.27
N PHE A 165 -24.16 23.47 -5.15
CA PHE A 165 -23.99 24.03 -6.49
C PHE A 165 -24.95 25.21 -6.55
N GLN A 166 -24.43 26.43 -6.35
CA GLN A 166 -25.08 27.68 -6.76
C GLN A 166 -24.04 28.81 -6.59
N ILE A 167 -23.40 29.21 -7.68
CA ILE A 167 -22.81 30.54 -7.82
C ILE A 167 -23.61 31.19 -8.96
N ASP A 168 -24.55 32.05 -8.61
CA ASP A 168 -25.22 32.95 -9.53
C ASP A 168 -24.60 34.34 -9.38
N ALA A 169 -24.15 34.89 -10.52
CA ALA A 169 -24.12 36.29 -10.97
C ALA A 169 -22.85 36.61 -11.77
#